data_AF-A0A2I2DSC2-F1
#
_entry.id   AF-A0A2I2DSC2-F1
#
_cell.length_a   1.000
_cell.length_b   1.000
_cell.length_c   1.000
_cell.angle_alpha   90.00
_cell.angle_beta   90.00
_cell.angle_gamma   90.00
#
_symmetry.space_group_name_H-M   'P 1'
#
loop_
_entity.id
_entity.type
_entity.pdbx_description
1 polymer ?
#
loop_
_entity_poly.entity_id
_entity_poly.type
_entity_poly.pdbx_seq_one_letter_code
_entity_poly.pdbx_strand_id
1 'polypeptide(L)' 'MVVIYLNTVEKLLRIIGAAWGAKKIGGGKCGCFGTFFVFLILYWLLGHVFKVL' A
#
# COMPACT_ATOMS: atom_id res chain seq x y z
N MET A 1 4.04 8.00 -10.79
CA MET A 1 4.68 9.33 -10.73
C MET A 1 4.85 9.87 -9.30
N VAL A 2 3.80 9.97 -8.47
CA VAL A 2 3.86 10.59 -7.11
C VAL A 2 4.81 9.88 -6.13
N VAL A 3 5.03 8.58 -6.31
CA VAL A 3 5.79 7.71 -5.39
C VAL A 3 7.29 8.04 -5.33
N ILE A 4 7.84 8.71 -6.35
CA ILE A 4 9.29 8.93 -6.45
C ILE A 4 9.72 10.16 -5.63
N TYR A 5 8.84 11.13 -5.41
CA TYR A 5 9.11 12.43 -4.79
C TYR A 5 8.92 12.49 -3.25
N LEU A 6 8.49 11.39 -2.62
CA LEU A 6 8.26 11.34 -1.17
C LEU A 6 9.57 11.03 -0.41
N ASN A 7 9.75 11.59 0.80
CA ASN A 7 10.94 11.36 1.62
C ASN A 7 11.11 9.87 1.99
N THR A 8 12.35 9.40 2.19
CA THR A 8 12.67 7.95 2.36
C THR A 8 11.84 7.25 3.43
N VAL A 9 11.54 7.96 4.54
CA VAL A 9 10.77 7.44 5.69
C VAL A 9 9.31 7.20 5.33
N GLU A 10 8.70 8.09 4.55
CA GLU A 10 7.29 7.98 4.17
C GLU A 10 7.05 6.89 3.13
N LYS A 11 8.02 6.64 2.25
CA LYS A 11 7.97 5.47 1.36
C LYS A 11 7.99 4.18 2.17
N LEU A 12 8.84 4.11 3.20
CA LEU A 12 8.94 2.96 4.08
C LEU A 12 7.61 2.70 4.80
N LEU A 13 7.02 3.73 5.40
CA LEU A 13 5.73 3.63 6.11
C LEU A 13 4.58 3.24 5.17
N ARG A 14 4.57 3.75 3.93
CA ARG A 14 3.59 3.35 2.91
C ARG A 14 3.71 1.90 2.51
N ILE A 15 4.93 1.41 2.27
CA ILE A 15 5.16 0.02 1.88
C ILE A 15 4.79 -0.92 3.04
N ILE A 16 5.23 -0.60 4.27
CA ILE A 16 4.94 -1.41 5.45
C ILE A 16 3.43 -1.43 5.75
N GLY A 17 2.77 -0.27 5.73
CA GLY A 17 1.32 -0.16 5.96
C GLY A 17 0.49 -0.87 4.88
N ALA A 18 0.87 -0.70 3.61
CA ALA A 18 0.22 -1.39 2.49
C ALA A 18 0.46 -2.90 2.54
N ALA A 19 1.68 -3.35 2.86
CA ALA A 19 2.01 -4.77 3.00
C ALA A 19 1.24 -5.42 4.16
N TRP A 20 1.15 -4.72 5.29
CA TRP A 20 0.45 -5.22 6.47
C TRP A 20 -1.06 -5.32 6.24
N GLY A 21 -1.67 -4.29 5.64
CA GLY A 21 -3.09 -4.31 5.29
C GLY A 21 -3.43 -5.30 4.16
N ALA A 22 -2.57 -5.43 3.15
CA ALA A 22 -2.72 -6.43 2.10
C ALA A 22 -2.59 -7.86 2.62
N LYS A 23 -1.72 -8.11 3.61
CA LYS A 23 -1.61 -9.43 4.25
C LYS A 23 -2.83 -9.80 5.08
N LYS A 24 -3.45 -8.83 5.77
CA LYS A 24 -4.68 -9.01 6.54
C LYS A 24 -5.89 -9.32 5.65
N ILE A 25 -6.03 -8.60 4.54
CA ILE A 25 -7.19 -8.72 3.64
C ILE A 25 -7.00 -9.85 2.61
N GLY A 26 -5.77 -10.09 2.14
CA GLY A 26 -5.43 -11.08 1.12
C GLY A 26 -5.19 -12.51 1.63
N GLY A 27 -5.28 -12.75 2.95
CA GLY A 27 -5.05 -14.09 3.55
C GLY A 27 -6.17 -15.11 3.32
N GLY A 28 -7.27 -14.74 2.65
CA GLY A 28 -8.38 -15.64 2.31
C GLY A 28 -8.12 -16.44 1.03
N LYS A 29 -8.89 -17.52 0.81
CA LYS A 29 -8.81 -18.48 -0.31
C LYS A 29 -8.79 -17.88 -1.75
N CYS A 30 -8.91 -16.56 -1.90
CA CYS A 30 -8.84 -15.82 -3.17
C CYS A 30 -7.42 -15.31 -3.50
N GLY A 31 -6.46 -16.23 -3.70
CA GLY A 31 -5.33 -16.13 -4.64
C GLY A 31 -4.33 -14.95 -4.58
N CYS A 32 -3.16 -15.19 -5.19
CA CYS A 32 -2.09 -14.21 -5.41
C CYS A 32 -2.58 -12.89 -6.04
N PHE A 33 -3.59 -12.95 -6.90
CA PHE A 33 -4.16 -11.80 -7.60
C PHE A 33 -4.93 -10.85 -6.68
N GLY A 34 -5.67 -11.38 -5.69
CA GLY A 34 -6.42 -10.56 -4.73
C GLY A 34 -5.47 -9.74 -3.86
N THR A 35 -4.44 -10.39 -3.33
CA THR A 35 -3.39 -9.72 -2.54
C THR A 35 -2.65 -8.65 -3.36
N PHE A 36 -2.36 -8.92 -4.63
CA PHE A 36 -1.71 -7.95 -5.52
C PHE A 36 -2.59 -6.71 -5.75
N PHE A 37 -3.87 -6.90 -6.05
CA PHE A 37 -4.82 -5.79 -6.23
C PHE A 37 -5.03 -4.97 -4.96
N VAL A 38 -5.19 -5.65 -3.81
CA VAL A 38 -5.35 -4.97 -2.51
C VAL A 38 -4.11 -4.18 -2.15
N PHE A 39 -2.92 -4.73 -2.38
CA PHE A 39 -1.66 -4.02 -2.15
C PHE A 39 -1.58 -2.75 -3.00
N LEU A 40 -1.95 -2.82 -4.28
CA LEU A 40 -1.94 -1.66 -5.19
C LEU A 40 -2.91 -0.55 -4.72
N ILE A 41 -4.13 -0.94 -4.36
CA ILE A 41 -5.17 -0.02 -3.85
C ILE A 41 -4.73 0.64 -2.55
N LEU A 42 -4.25 -0.14 -1.59
CA LEU A 42 -3.87 0.39 -0.28
C LEU A 42 -2.61 1.28 -0.39
N TYR A 43 -1.68 0.94 -1.27
CA TYR A 43 -0.50 1.75 -1.57
C TYR A 43 -0.83 3.09 -2.23
N TRP A 44 -1.85 3.11 -3.09
CA TRP A 44 -2.36 4.32 -3.71
C TRP A 44 -3.10 5.20 -2.71
N LEU A 45 -3.98 4.60 -1.90
CA LEU A 45 -4.78 5.28 -0.89
C LEU A 45 -3.90 5.94 0.20
N LEU A 46 -2.93 5.21 0.74
CA LEU A 46 -1.98 5.77 1.71
C LEU A 46 -1.15 6.90 1.09
N GLY A 47 -0.81 6.79 -0.20
CA GLY A 47 -0.15 7.87 -0.93
C GLY A 47 -0.99 9.13 -1.04
N HIS A 48 -2.32 9.01 -1.07
CA HIS A 48 -3.22 10.16 -1.06
C HIS A 48 -3.34 10.75 0.35
N VAL A 49 -3.40 9.92 1.39
CA VAL A 49 -3.48 10.35 2.80
C VAL A 49 -2.23 11.15 3.20
N PHE A 50 -1.04 10.62 2.93
CA PHE A 50 0.24 11.31 3.20
C PHE A 50 0.49 12.54 2.32
N LYS A 51 -0.26 12.73 1.23
CA LYS A 51 -0.17 13.92 0.35
C LYS A 51 -1.22 15.00 0.70
N VAL A 52 -2.15 14.69 1.58
CA VAL A 52 -3.22 15.59 2.03
C VAL A 52 -2.97 16.04 3.48
N LEU A 53 -2.28 15.21 4.26
CA LEU A 53 -1.66 15.60 5.53
C LEU A 53 -0.43 16.49 5.29
#